data_AF-A0A7K9YL15-F1
#
_entry.id   AF-A0A7K9YL15-F1
#
_cell.length_a   1.000
_cell.length_b   1.000
_cell.length_c   1.000
_cell.angle_alpha   90.00
_cell.angle_beta   90.00
_cell.angle_gamma   90.00
#
_symmetry.space_group_name_H-M   'P 1'
#
loop_
_entity.id
_entity.type
_entity.pdbx_description
1 polymer ?
#
loop_
_entity_poly.entity_id
_entity_poly.type
_entity_poly.pdbx_seq_one_letter_code
_entity_poly.pdbx_strand_id
1 'polypeptide(L)'
;MGAASGRGALVAALLGAALGSVGAEPSHTLAEVLFCQPDTPSLGLAVAFDAEQLFSFDFPNSRWLPHLPDGPAWPTGIEEPHELQKDAALCRDLRDLLTKIATGPLPMPEAKGIPVADVFLQQPLELGRPNTLVCMVSNIFPPAISISWERDGVPVTDGVTHVTYTPSEYLGFTRFSYLALTPHSGDIYACIVTCERDNTSVVSYWVPQDPIPSDMVATAVCGAVTVLGILLALLGLGLLLSARRRGRWGQWGQWGQRGH
;
A
#
# COMPACT_ATOMS: atom_id res chain seq x y z
N MET A 1 -57.79 -5.01 -66.03
CA MET A 1 -57.10 -3.81 -66.55
C MET A 1 -57.04 -2.78 -65.42
N GLY A 2 -55.85 -2.25 -65.10
CA GLY A 2 -55.59 -1.23 -64.07
C GLY A 2 -55.38 -1.82 -62.66
N ALA A 3 -54.19 -2.05 -62.10
CA ALA A 3 -52.97 -1.26 -61.89
C ALA A 3 -52.85 -0.77 -60.42
N ALA A 4 -51.92 -1.43 -59.70
CA ALA A 4 -50.97 -0.94 -58.69
C ALA A 4 -51.42 -0.02 -57.53
N SER A 5 -51.15 -0.48 -56.29
CA SER A 5 -50.46 0.24 -55.20
C SER A 5 -50.69 -0.54 -53.89
N GLY A 6 -49.74 -0.86 -53.02
CA GLY A 6 -48.32 -0.60 -52.95
C GLY A 6 -47.67 -1.61 -52.00
N ARG A 7 -46.38 -1.88 -52.24
CA ARG A 7 -45.46 -2.58 -51.34
C ARG A 7 -45.44 -1.82 -50.00
N GLY A 8 -45.58 -2.43 -48.83
CA GLY A 8 -44.72 -3.48 -48.32
C GLY A 8 -43.44 -2.87 -47.75
N ALA A 9 -43.44 -2.50 -46.47
CA ALA A 9 -42.27 -2.55 -45.57
C ALA A 9 -42.65 -2.02 -44.17
N LEU A 10 -42.52 -2.92 -43.19
CA LEU A 10 -42.61 -2.69 -41.76
C LEU A 10 -41.68 -1.56 -41.30
N VAL A 11 -42.22 -0.56 -40.60
CA VAL A 11 -41.42 0.35 -39.78
C VAL A 11 -41.24 -0.33 -38.43
N ALA A 12 -40.11 -1.01 -38.26
CA ALA A 12 -39.72 -1.62 -37.00
C ALA A 12 -39.41 -0.51 -35.98
N ALA A 13 -40.14 -0.53 -34.86
CA ALA A 13 -39.88 0.32 -33.71
C ALA A 13 -38.54 -0.10 -33.07
N LEU A 14 -37.53 0.76 -33.14
CA LEU A 14 -36.33 0.67 -32.32
C LEU A 14 -36.57 1.48 -31.04
N LEU A 15 -37.23 0.86 -30.06
CA LEU A 15 -37.15 1.28 -28.66
C LEU A 15 -35.80 0.79 -28.12
N GLY A 16 -34.77 1.61 -28.28
CA GLY A 16 -33.52 1.46 -27.55
C GLY A 16 -33.76 1.75 -26.07
N ALA A 17 -34.10 0.73 -25.30
CA ALA A 17 -34.00 0.79 -23.85
C ALA A 17 -32.50 0.85 -23.51
N ALA A 18 -31.98 2.06 -23.34
CA ALA A 18 -30.77 2.26 -22.56
C ALA A 18 -31.10 1.86 -21.11
N LEU A 19 -30.99 0.57 -20.81
CA LEU A 19 -30.75 0.11 -19.45
C LEU A 19 -29.36 0.65 -19.11
N GLY A 20 -29.31 1.89 -18.63
CA GLY A 20 -28.20 2.34 -17.82
C GLY A 20 -28.11 1.32 -16.69
N SER A 21 -27.04 0.52 -16.71
CA SER A 21 -26.65 -0.23 -15.54
C SER A 21 -26.46 0.80 -14.44
N VAL A 22 -27.44 0.90 -13.54
CA VAL A 22 -27.21 1.49 -12.23
C VAL A 22 -26.06 0.67 -11.68
N GLY A 23 -24.84 1.25 -11.69
CA GLY A 23 -23.71 0.63 -11.03
C GLY A 23 -24.17 0.37 -9.60
N ALA A 24 -24.12 -0.89 -9.17
CA ALA A 24 -24.36 -1.20 -7.77
C ALA A 24 -23.40 -0.34 -6.95
N GLU A 25 -23.92 0.37 -5.95
CA GLU A 25 -23.07 1.08 -5.00
C GLU A 25 -22.05 0.09 -4.41
N PRO A 26 -20.80 0.51 -4.18
CA PRO A 26 -19.82 -0.36 -3.55
C PRO A 26 -20.37 -0.84 -2.21
N SER A 27 -20.38 -2.16 -2.00
CA SER A 27 -20.78 -2.75 -0.73
C SER A 27 -19.64 -2.56 0.26
N HIS A 28 -19.91 -1.87 1.36
CA HIS A 28 -18.97 -1.72 2.46
C HIS A 28 -19.20 -2.82 3.50
N THR A 29 -18.12 -3.29 4.14
CA THR A 29 -18.17 -4.36 5.14
C THR A 29 -17.63 -3.87 6.47
N LEU A 30 -18.48 -3.89 7.50
CA LEU A 30 -18.06 -3.79 8.89
C LEU A 30 -17.93 -5.21 9.46
N ALA A 31 -16.72 -5.58 9.84
CA ALA A 31 -16.42 -6.89 10.39
C ALA A 31 -15.94 -6.76 11.84
N GLU A 32 -16.57 -7.49 12.73
CA GLU A 32 -16.13 -7.69 14.10
C GLU A 32 -15.74 -9.15 14.28
N VAL A 33 -14.50 -9.39 14.68
CA VAL A 33 -13.94 -10.76 14.75
C VAL A 33 -13.29 -10.99 16.10
N LEU A 34 -13.97 -11.80 16.92
CA LEU A 34 -13.43 -12.43 18.10
C LEU A 34 -12.77 -13.76 17.71
N PHE A 35 -11.50 -13.96 18.07
CA PHE A 35 -10.82 -15.23 17.91
C PHE A 35 -10.23 -15.71 19.23
N CYS A 36 -10.15 -17.03 19.39
CA CYS A 36 -9.44 -17.68 20.48
C CYS A 36 -8.65 -18.87 19.96
N GLN A 37 -7.44 -19.06 20.50
CA GLN A 37 -6.48 -20.07 20.03
C GLN A 37 -5.63 -20.56 21.20
N PRO A 38 -4.88 -21.66 21.05
CA PRO A 38 -3.96 -22.11 22.10
C PRO A 38 -2.65 -21.32 22.15
N ASP A 39 -2.24 -20.67 21.06
CA ASP A 39 -0.99 -19.89 20.96
C ASP A 39 -1.17 -18.45 21.49
N THR A 40 -0.09 -17.66 21.48
CA THR A 40 -0.14 -16.25 21.90
C THR A 40 -0.29 -15.32 20.68
N PRO A 41 -1.22 -14.35 20.71
CA PRO A 41 -2.22 -14.10 21.76
C PRO A 41 -3.33 -15.16 21.79
N SER A 42 -3.72 -15.63 22.98
CA SER A 42 -4.73 -16.70 23.11
C SER A 42 -6.15 -16.26 22.78
N LEU A 43 -6.37 -14.95 22.72
CA LEU A 43 -7.65 -14.30 22.51
C LEU A 43 -7.39 -12.93 21.88
N GLY A 44 -8.23 -12.52 20.94
CA GLY A 44 -8.21 -11.17 20.39
C GLY A 44 -9.55 -10.82 19.80
N LEU A 45 -9.84 -9.52 19.76
CA LEU A 45 -11.04 -8.96 19.14
C LEU A 45 -10.63 -7.69 18.42
N ALA A 46 -11.09 -7.58 17.17
CA ALA A 46 -10.87 -6.41 16.34
C ALA A 46 -12.10 -6.10 15.50
N VAL A 47 -12.33 -4.81 15.30
CA VAL A 47 -13.38 -4.26 14.43
C VAL A 47 -12.70 -3.59 13.25
N ALA A 48 -13.10 -3.94 12.05
CA ALA A 48 -12.56 -3.41 10.81
C ALA A 48 -13.67 -2.95 9.86
N PHE A 49 -13.41 -1.87 9.13
CA PHE A 49 -14.25 -1.36 8.05
C PHE A 49 -13.46 -1.47 6.75
N ASP A 50 -13.97 -2.23 5.79
CA ASP A 50 -13.29 -2.51 4.50
C ASP A 50 -11.83 -2.97 4.66
N ALA A 51 -11.59 -3.86 5.63
CA ALA A 51 -10.27 -4.39 6.01
C ALA A 51 -9.28 -3.37 6.63
N GLU A 52 -9.73 -2.15 6.95
CA GLU A 52 -9.00 -1.20 7.79
C GLU A 52 -9.44 -1.36 9.25
N GLN A 53 -8.48 -1.54 10.17
CA GLN A 53 -8.81 -1.68 11.58
C GLN A 53 -9.28 -0.35 12.16
N LEU A 54 -10.43 -0.37 12.82
CA LEU A 54 -10.95 0.77 13.57
C LEU A 54 -10.62 0.64 15.05
N PHE A 55 -10.87 -0.53 15.62
CA PHE A 55 -10.71 -0.80 17.05
C PHE A 55 -10.14 -2.19 17.30
N SER A 56 -9.49 -2.34 18.44
CA SER A 56 -9.14 -3.63 19.03
C SER A 56 -9.56 -3.65 20.50
N PHE A 57 -9.78 -4.83 21.07
CA PHE A 57 -10.12 -4.96 22.48
C PHE A 57 -8.96 -5.52 23.31
N ASP A 58 -8.60 -4.80 24.36
CA ASP A 58 -7.60 -5.17 25.34
C ASP A 58 -8.27 -5.93 26.49
N PHE A 59 -8.35 -7.25 26.35
CA PHE A 59 -9.00 -8.13 27.34
C PHE A 59 -8.43 -8.00 28.76
N PRO A 60 -7.09 -8.03 28.98
CA PRO A 60 -6.52 -7.85 30.31
C PRO A 60 -6.96 -6.57 31.02
N ASN A 61 -7.05 -5.45 30.28
CA ASN A 61 -7.46 -4.16 30.84
C ASN A 61 -8.95 -3.85 30.64
N SER A 62 -9.71 -4.76 30.02
CA SER A 62 -11.15 -4.64 29.74
C SER A 62 -11.54 -3.30 29.10
N ARG A 63 -10.83 -2.91 28.03
CA ARG A 63 -11.06 -1.64 27.34
C ARG A 63 -10.91 -1.76 25.82
N TRP A 64 -11.69 -0.97 25.10
CA TRP A 64 -11.51 -0.75 23.67
C TRP A 64 -10.32 0.19 23.41
N LEU A 65 -9.53 -0.14 22.39
CA LEU A 65 -8.39 0.64 21.92
C LEU A 65 -8.66 1.09 20.48
N PRO A 66 -8.68 2.41 20.20
CA PRO A 66 -8.74 2.89 18.83
C PRO A 66 -7.45 2.54 18.09
N HIS A 67 -7.55 2.30 16.78
CA HIS A 67 -6.38 2.06 15.93
C HIS A 67 -5.49 3.31 15.83
N LEU A 68 -6.10 4.49 15.74
CA LEU A 68 -5.40 5.77 15.71
C LEU A 68 -5.19 6.33 17.13
N PRO A 69 -4.01 6.89 17.46
CA PRO A 69 -3.74 7.49 18.77
C PRO A 69 -4.74 8.58 19.19
N ASP A 70 -5.16 9.40 18.23
CA ASP A 70 -6.15 10.48 18.41
C ASP A 70 -7.55 10.06 17.91
N GLY A 71 -7.80 8.74 17.79
CA GLY A 71 -9.07 8.19 17.34
C GLY A 71 -10.20 8.41 18.34
N PRO A 72 -11.47 8.38 17.89
CA PRO A 72 -12.61 8.49 18.78
C PRO A 72 -12.62 7.33 19.78
N ALA A 73 -13.14 7.57 20.98
CA ALA A 73 -13.41 6.50 21.93
C ALA A 73 -14.53 5.59 21.39
N TRP A 74 -14.54 4.34 21.86
CA TRP A 74 -15.64 3.42 21.57
C TRP A 74 -16.98 4.01 22.04
N PRO A 75 -18.06 3.92 21.26
CA PRO A 75 -19.36 4.47 21.62
C PRO A 75 -19.91 3.88 22.93
N THR A 76 -20.49 4.73 23.78
CA THR A 76 -21.10 4.29 25.04
C THR A 76 -22.42 3.55 24.80
N GLY A 77 -22.69 2.48 25.56
CA GLY A 77 -23.96 1.73 25.48
C GLY A 77 -24.03 0.74 24.32
N ILE A 78 -22.92 0.51 23.63
CA ILE A 78 -22.75 -0.56 22.64
C ILE A 78 -21.71 -1.52 23.19
N GLU A 79 -22.11 -2.78 23.38
CA GLU A 79 -21.22 -3.89 23.72
C GLU A 79 -20.25 -3.59 24.85
N GLU A 80 -20.79 -3.63 26.06
CA GLU A 80 -20.06 -3.25 27.24
C GLU A 80 -18.96 -4.29 27.54
N PRO A 81 -17.80 -3.91 28.12
CA PRO A 81 -16.66 -4.82 28.34
C PRO A 81 -16.98 -6.14 29.05
N HIS A 82 -18.01 -6.16 29.89
CA HIS A 82 -18.44 -7.35 30.63
C HIS A 82 -19.21 -8.38 29.77
N GLU A 83 -19.80 -7.95 28.66
CA GLU A 83 -20.48 -8.82 27.69
C GLU A 83 -19.44 -9.58 26.87
N LEU A 84 -18.38 -8.90 26.43
CA LEU A 84 -17.24 -9.49 25.70
C LEU A 84 -16.51 -10.59 26.49
N GLN A 85 -16.52 -10.52 27.83
CA GLN A 85 -15.95 -11.60 28.64
C GLN A 85 -16.75 -12.91 28.54
N LYS A 86 -18.07 -12.83 28.33
CA LYS A 86 -18.93 -13.99 28.12
C LYS A 86 -18.66 -14.61 26.75
N ASP A 87 -18.54 -13.78 25.72
CA ASP A 87 -18.23 -14.26 24.36
C ASP A 87 -16.84 -14.88 24.29
N ALA A 88 -15.86 -14.29 24.98
CA ALA A 88 -14.54 -14.86 25.12
C ALA A 88 -14.55 -16.22 25.84
N ALA A 89 -15.40 -16.39 26.86
CA ALA A 89 -15.56 -17.68 27.53
C ALA A 89 -16.20 -18.71 26.58
N LEU A 90 -17.27 -18.34 25.88
CA LEU A 90 -17.92 -19.18 24.89
C LEU A 90 -16.95 -19.61 23.78
N CYS A 91 -16.11 -18.70 23.29
CA CYS A 91 -15.10 -19.00 22.28
C CYS A 91 -14.15 -20.10 22.79
N ARG A 92 -13.62 -19.98 24.01
CA ARG A 92 -12.71 -20.97 24.59
C ARG A 92 -13.38 -22.32 24.78
N ASP A 93 -14.62 -22.35 25.28
CA ASP A 93 -15.38 -23.58 25.46
C ASP A 93 -15.63 -24.29 24.12
N LEU A 94 -15.99 -23.51 23.09
CA LEU A 94 -16.20 -24.02 21.73
C LEU A 94 -14.90 -24.55 21.13
N ARG A 95 -13.79 -23.82 21.26
CA ARG A 95 -12.46 -24.28 20.83
C ARG A 95 -12.13 -25.62 21.48
N ASP A 96 -12.28 -25.75 22.79
CA ASP A 96 -11.93 -26.98 23.52
C ASP A 96 -12.80 -28.17 23.09
N LEU A 97 -14.09 -27.95 22.81
CA LEU A 97 -14.98 -28.95 22.25
C LEU A 97 -14.56 -29.36 20.83
N LEU A 98 -14.32 -28.38 19.96
CA LEU A 98 -13.93 -28.62 18.57
C LEU A 98 -12.57 -29.29 18.47
N THR A 99 -11.61 -28.93 19.33
CA THR A 99 -10.31 -29.60 19.41
C THR A 99 -10.48 -31.07 19.74
N LYS A 100 -11.31 -31.44 20.73
CA LYS A 100 -11.58 -32.86 21.07
C LYS A 100 -12.16 -33.65 19.90
N ILE A 101 -13.03 -33.02 19.11
CA ILE A 101 -13.61 -33.62 17.90
C ILE A 101 -12.52 -33.78 16.83
N ALA A 102 -11.73 -32.72 16.59
CA ALA A 102 -10.71 -32.66 15.55
C ALA A 102 -9.50 -33.55 15.83
N THR A 103 -9.17 -33.85 17.09
CA THR A 103 -8.07 -34.74 17.49
C THR A 103 -8.53 -36.15 17.86
N GLY A 104 -9.79 -36.49 17.56
CA GLY A 104 -10.37 -37.79 17.85
C GLY A 104 -9.82 -38.93 16.97
N PRO A 105 -10.59 -40.02 16.77
CA PRO A 105 -10.14 -41.20 16.02
C PRO A 105 -9.73 -40.91 14.57
N LEU A 106 -10.23 -39.83 13.99
CA LEU A 106 -9.89 -39.34 12.65
C LEU A 106 -9.37 -37.91 12.77
N PRO A 107 -8.04 -37.72 12.96
CA PRO A 107 -7.48 -36.41 13.17
C PRO A 107 -7.61 -35.55 11.91
N MET A 108 -8.13 -34.33 12.07
CA MET A 108 -8.22 -33.35 11.00
C MET A 108 -6.99 -32.43 11.02
N PRO A 109 -6.39 -32.12 9.86
CA PRO A 109 -5.32 -31.15 9.80
C PRO A 109 -5.85 -29.76 10.15
N GLU A 110 -5.05 -29.00 10.87
CA GLU A 110 -5.37 -27.60 11.16
C GLU A 110 -5.11 -26.73 9.93
N ALA A 111 -6.02 -25.80 9.66
CA ALA A 111 -5.83 -24.82 8.60
C ALA A 111 -4.63 -23.92 8.92
N LYS A 112 -3.82 -23.62 7.91
CA LYS A 112 -2.63 -22.78 8.03
C LYS A 112 -2.49 -21.89 6.79
N GLY A 113 -2.23 -20.61 7.03
CA GLY A 113 -1.80 -19.67 6.02
C GLY A 113 -0.28 -19.64 5.93
N ILE A 114 0.24 -19.19 4.78
CA ILE A 114 1.66 -18.89 4.59
C ILE A 114 1.75 -17.37 4.59
N PRO A 115 2.30 -16.73 5.65
CA PRO A 115 2.36 -15.29 5.71
C PRO A 115 3.14 -14.69 4.54
N VAL A 116 2.63 -13.60 3.99
CA VAL A 116 3.29 -12.85 2.91
C VAL A 116 3.64 -11.47 3.45
N ALA A 117 4.91 -11.10 3.39
CA ALA A 117 5.42 -9.86 3.97
C ALA A 117 5.90 -8.89 2.87
N ASP A 118 5.25 -7.73 2.81
CA ASP A 118 5.60 -6.64 1.91
C ASP A 118 6.19 -5.48 2.70
N VAL A 119 7.35 -4.98 2.26
CA VAL A 119 8.06 -3.89 2.94
C VAL A 119 8.16 -2.67 2.02
N PHE A 120 7.68 -1.52 2.53
CA PHE A 120 7.67 -0.27 1.78
C PHE A 120 7.79 0.94 2.72
N LEU A 121 8.14 2.10 2.16
CA LEU A 121 8.17 3.35 2.93
C LEU A 121 6.78 3.98 3.02
N GLN A 122 6.49 4.58 4.16
CA GLN A 122 5.26 5.34 4.37
C GLN A 122 5.22 6.65 3.58
N GLN A 123 6.38 7.29 3.38
CA GLN A 123 6.53 8.51 2.60
C GLN A 123 7.55 8.30 1.47
N PRO A 124 7.52 9.11 0.41
CA PRO A 124 8.52 9.03 -0.66
C PRO A 124 9.95 9.11 -0.12
N LEU A 125 10.87 8.38 -0.76
CA LEU A 125 12.24 8.24 -0.29
C LEU A 125 13.03 9.55 -0.46
N GLU A 126 13.43 10.17 0.64
CA GLU A 126 14.44 11.24 0.70
C GLU A 126 15.60 10.78 1.60
N LEU A 127 16.80 10.66 1.04
CA LEU A 127 17.97 10.23 1.82
C LEU A 127 18.32 11.25 2.91
N GLY A 128 18.63 10.75 4.11
CA GLY A 128 18.99 11.58 5.25
C GLY A 128 17.82 12.31 5.91
N ARG A 129 16.57 12.07 5.50
CA ARG A 129 15.37 12.58 6.17
C ARG A 129 14.60 11.49 6.92
N PRO A 130 13.97 11.79 8.07
CA PRO A 130 13.16 10.81 8.79
C PRO A 130 12.03 10.24 7.92
N ASN A 131 11.82 8.93 8.03
CA ASN A 131 10.74 8.20 7.37
C ASN A 131 10.40 6.96 8.22
N THR A 132 9.39 6.21 7.79
CA THR A 132 8.95 4.98 8.46
C THR A 132 8.87 3.86 7.44
N LEU A 133 9.55 2.74 7.70
CA LEU A 133 9.28 1.50 6.98
C LEU A 133 8.04 0.83 7.54
N VAL A 134 7.22 0.30 6.65
CA VAL A 134 6.03 -0.49 6.95
C VAL A 134 6.27 -1.90 6.46
N CYS A 135 6.12 -2.87 7.34
CA CYS A 135 6.02 -4.29 6.99
C CYS A 135 4.56 -4.70 7.13
N MET A 136 3.88 -4.89 5.99
CA MET A 136 2.54 -5.42 5.92
C MET A 136 2.62 -6.93 5.77
N VAL A 137 2.03 -7.66 6.71
CA VAL A 137 2.00 -9.11 6.70
C VAL A 137 0.57 -9.58 6.49
N SER A 138 0.32 -10.30 5.40
CA SER A 138 -1.00 -10.82 5.02
C SER A 138 -1.03 -12.36 5.03
N ASN A 139 -2.21 -12.94 4.80
CA ASN A 139 -2.43 -14.40 4.78
C ASN A 139 -2.00 -15.10 6.08
N ILE A 140 -2.22 -14.43 7.22
CA ILE A 140 -1.87 -14.94 8.53
C ILE A 140 -3.02 -15.84 9.01
N PHE A 141 -2.73 -17.12 9.21
CA PHE A 141 -3.62 -18.03 9.92
C PHE A 141 -2.85 -19.23 10.49
N PRO A 142 -2.99 -19.55 11.78
CA PRO A 142 -3.67 -18.77 12.82
C PRO A 142 -2.92 -17.45 13.14
N PRO A 143 -3.52 -16.48 13.85
CA PRO A 143 -2.89 -15.20 14.24
C PRO A 143 -1.83 -15.38 15.34
N ALA A 144 -0.75 -16.10 15.03
CA ALA A 144 0.34 -16.44 15.94
C ALA A 144 1.70 -16.29 15.22
N ILE A 145 2.12 -15.03 15.05
CA ILE A 145 3.37 -14.67 14.38
C ILE A 145 4.15 -13.66 15.21
N SER A 146 5.47 -13.69 15.10
CA SER A 146 6.37 -12.62 15.52
C SER A 146 6.91 -11.87 14.31
N ILE A 147 7.08 -10.56 14.44
CA ILE A 147 7.67 -9.70 13.43
C ILE A 147 8.88 -9.03 14.06
N SER A 148 10.03 -9.13 13.42
CA SER A 148 11.26 -8.48 13.87
C SER A 148 11.93 -7.74 12.72
N TRP A 149 12.76 -6.76 13.05
CA TRP A 149 13.48 -5.95 12.09
C TRP A 149 14.98 -6.13 12.24
N GLU A 150 15.68 -6.12 11.12
CA GLU A 150 17.14 -6.04 11.07
C GLU A 150 17.57 -4.88 10.18
N ARG A 151 18.71 -4.30 10.52
CA ARG A 151 19.48 -3.38 9.67
C ARG A 151 20.87 -3.97 9.49
N ASP A 152 21.26 -4.22 8.26
CA ASP A 152 22.57 -4.80 7.89
C ASP A 152 22.88 -6.10 8.67
N GLY A 153 21.85 -6.92 8.91
CA GLY A 153 21.93 -8.18 9.66
C GLY A 153 21.99 -8.02 11.18
N VAL A 154 21.82 -6.82 11.72
CA VAL A 154 21.77 -6.54 13.16
C VAL A 154 20.32 -6.26 13.58
N PRO A 155 19.79 -6.94 14.61
CA PRO A 155 18.44 -6.69 15.12
C PRO A 155 18.22 -5.24 15.56
N VAL A 156 17.09 -4.66 15.17
CA VAL A 156 16.67 -3.31 15.55
C VAL A 156 15.33 -3.38 16.29
N THR A 157 15.30 -2.79 17.48
CA THR A 157 14.09 -2.69 18.31
C THR A 157 13.66 -1.24 18.52
N ASP A 158 14.59 -0.30 18.39
CA ASP A 158 14.33 1.11 18.62
C ASP A 158 13.43 1.68 17.51
N GLY A 159 12.35 2.36 17.90
CA GLY A 159 11.39 2.93 16.95
C GLY A 159 10.50 1.88 16.26
N VAL A 160 10.52 0.62 16.71
CA VAL A 160 9.62 -0.43 16.22
C VAL A 160 8.28 -0.35 16.94
N THR A 161 7.19 -0.36 16.16
CA THR A 161 5.85 -0.54 16.69
C THR A 161 5.11 -1.64 15.91
N HIS A 162 4.20 -2.33 16.60
CA HIS A 162 3.36 -3.36 16.00
C HIS A 162 1.91 -3.00 16.24
N VAL A 163 1.09 -3.18 15.21
CA VAL A 163 -0.36 -3.11 15.34
C VAL A 163 -0.89 -4.52 15.67
N THR A 164 -2.06 -4.56 16.29
CA THR A 164 -2.81 -5.80 16.52
C THR A 164 -3.24 -6.46 15.20
N TYR A 165 -3.81 -7.66 15.28
CA TYR A 165 -4.31 -8.36 14.10
C TYR A 165 -5.57 -7.69 13.55
N THR A 166 -5.55 -7.34 12.26
CA THR A 166 -6.70 -6.86 11.52
C THR A 166 -7.37 -8.04 10.82
N PRO A 167 -8.69 -8.27 11.00
CA PRO A 167 -9.39 -9.31 10.26
C PRO A 167 -9.37 -9.01 8.77
N SER A 168 -9.07 -10.02 7.97
CA SER A 168 -9.13 -9.95 6.50
C SER A 168 -10.25 -10.84 5.97
N GLU A 169 -10.44 -10.84 4.65
CA GLU A 169 -11.32 -11.79 3.99
C GLU A 169 -10.93 -13.25 4.30
N TYR A 170 -11.90 -14.15 4.12
CA TYR A 170 -11.72 -15.61 4.27
C TYR A 170 -11.14 -16.07 5.63
N LEU A 171 -11.50 -15.39 6.73
CA LEU A 171 -11.06 -15.69 8.09
C LEU A 171 -9.55 -15.52 8.33
N GLY A 172 -8.83 -14.90 7.39
CA GLY A 172 -7.43 -14.56 7.56
C GLY A 172 -7.21 -13.33 8.43
N PHE A 173 -5.96 -13.05 8.72
CA PHE A 173 -5.54 -11.83 9.39
C PHE A 173 -4.42 -11.13 8.62
N THR A 174 -4.40 -9.81 8.76
CA THR A 174 -3.29 -8.94 8.36
C THR A 174 -2.70 -8.32 9.63
N ARG A 175 -1.39 -8.08 9.64
CA ARG A 175 -0.70 -7.39 10.73
C ARG A 175 0.34 -6.44 10.18
N PHE A 176 0.46 -5.27 10.79
CA PHE A 176 1.43 -4.27 10.40
C PHE A 176 2.50 -4.08 11.48
N SER A 177 3.74 -3.88 11.04
CA SER A 177 4.83 -3.39 11.87
C SER A 177 5.49 -2.19 11.22
N TYR A 178 5.89 -1.22 12.03
CA TYR A 178 6.49 0.03 11.60
C TYR A 178 7.87 0.16 12.21
N LEU A 179 8.82 0.69 11.46
CA LEU A 179 10.17 1.03 11.92
C LEU A 179 10.48 2.47 11.55
N ALA A 180 10.57 3.35 12.56
CA ALA A 180 11.02 4.72 12.38
C ALA A 180 12.53 4.75 12.08
N LEU A 181 12.93 5.42 11.01
CA LEU A 181 14.33 5.44 10.56
C LEU A 181 14.69 6.71 9.80
N THR A 182 15.97 6.82 9.43
CA THR A 182 16.46 7.83 8.48
C THR A 182 17.30 7.09 7.43
N PRO A 183 16.80 6.93 6.19
CA PRO A 183 17.42 6.05 5.23
C PRO A 183 18.68 6.68 4.63
N HIS A 184 19.75 5.91 4.56
CA HIS A 184 21.00 6.29 3.92
C HIS A 184 21.32 5.36 2.75
N SER A 185 22.05 5.85 1.76
CA SER A 185 22.47 5.02 0.63
C SER A 185 23.31 3.83 1.13
N GLY A 186 22.94 2.63 0.69
CA GLY A 186 23.61 1.39 1.07
C GLY A 186 23.02 0.68 2.30
N ASP A 187 22.09 1.30 3.04
CA ASP A 187 21.38 0.62 4.11
C ASP A 187 20.57 -0.57 3.56
N ILE A 188 20.58 -1.70 4.27
CA ILE A 188 19.73 -2.85 3.99
C ILE A 188 18.87 -3.13 5.21
N TYR A 189 17.55 -3.08 5.05
CA TYR A 189 16.59 -3.44 6.10
C TYR A 189 15.92 -4.77 5.77
N ALA A 190 15.60 -5.55 6.79
CA ALA A 190 14.83 -6.78 6.65
C ALA A 190 13.69 -6.81 7.66
N CYS A 191 12.49 -7.17 7.19
CA CYS A 191 11.38 -7.59 8.04
C CYS A 191 11.36 -9.13 8.07
N ILE A 192 11.48 -9.70 9.26
CA ILE A 192 11.48 -11.14 9.49
C ILE A 192 10.18 -11.50 10.20
N VAL A 193 9.38 -12.32 9.54
CA VAL A 193 8.11 -12.83 10.06
C VAL A 193 8.29 -14.30 10.41
N THR A 194 8.12 -14.66 11.67
CA THR A 194 8.26 -16.04 12.16
C THR A 194 6.90 -16.59 12.59
N CYS A 195 6.54 -17.75 12.05
CA CYS A 195 5.38 -18.54 12.46
C CYS A 195 5.73 -19.33 13.72
N GLU A 196 5.05 -19.05 14.83
CA GLU A 196 5.42 -19.61 16.14
C GLU A 196 5.30 -21.15 16.22
N ARG A 197 4.33 -21.73 15.49
CA ARG A 197 4.02 -23.17 15.62
C ARG A 197 4.98 -24.09 14.89
N ASP A 198 5.48 -23.69 13.73
CA ASP A 198 6.37 -24.52 12.90
C ASP A 198 7.78 -23.93 12.73
N ASN A 199 8.02 -22.78 13.38
CA ASN A 199 9.29 -22.06 13.35
C ASN A 199 9.76 -21.74 11.92
N THR A 200 8.82 -21.63 10.98
CA THR A 200 9.09 -21.17 9.63
C THR A 200 9.17 -19.65 9.62
N SER A 201 10.05 -19.10 8.78
CA SER A 201 10.24 -17.65 8.70
C SER A 201 10.22 -17.17 7.26
N VAL A 202 9.59 -16.02 7.04
CA VAL A 202 9.57 -15.29 5.78
C VAL A 202 10.35 -13.99 5.99
N VAL A 203 11.30 -13.73 5.10
CA VAL A 203 12.15 -12.53 5.17
C VAL A 203 11.89 -11.67 3.95
N SER A 204 11.56 -10.40 4.18
CA SER A 204 11.35 -9.40 3.14
C SER A 204 12.34 -8.27 3.31
N TYR A 205 13.11 -8.00 2.26
CA TYR A 205 14.18 -7.01 2.27
C TYR A 205 13.70 -5.69 1.68
N TRP A 206 14.22 -4.60 2.21
CA TRP A 206 14.08 -3.28 1.64
C TRP A 206 15.42 -2.57 1.56
N VAL A 207 15.68 -1.95 0.41
CA VAL A 207 16.86 -1.13 0.15
C VAL A 207 16.42 0.21 -0.45
N PRO A 208 17.09 1.33 -0.14
CA PRO A 208 16.79 2.60 -0.76
C PRO A 208 17.05 2.55 -2.28
N GLN A 209 16.00 2.72 -3.08
CA GLN A 209 16.07 2.81 -4.54
C GLN A 209 15.39 4.09 -5.03
N ASP A 210 15.97 4.71 -6.04
CA ASP A 210 15.43 5.90 -6.72
C ASP A 210 15.00 7.03 -5.76
N PRO A 211 15.91 7.55 -4.91
CA PRO A 211 15.58 8.61 -3.97
C PRO A 211 15.21 9.90 -4.69
N ILE A 212 14.25 10.62 -4.14
CA ILE A 212 13.93 11.98 -4.57
C ILE A 212 15.18 12.85 -4.36
N PRO A 213 15.65 13.56 -5.40
CA PRO A 213 16.76 14.50 -5.26
C PRO A 213 16.39 15.58 -4.24
N SER A 214 17.31 15.87 -3.32
CA SER A 214 17.12 17.00 -2.41
C SER A 214 16.90 18.31 -3.18
N ASP A 215 16.13 19.24 -2.60
CA ASP A 215 15.84 20.55 -3.19
C ASP A 215 17.11 21.30 -3.62
N MET A 216 18.20 21.13 -2.87
CA MET A 216 19.50 21.72 -3.17
C MET A 216 20.08 21.16 -4.47
N VAL A 217 20.05 19.84 -4.66
CA VAL A 217 20.54 19.18 -5.88
C VAL A 217 19.66 19.55 -7.06
N ALA A 218 18.34 19.53 -6.89
CA ALA A 218 17.40 19.91 -7.95
C ALA A 218 17.63 21.36 -8.42
N THR A 219 17.78 22.29 -7.47
CA THR A 219 18.05 23.71 -7.76
C THR A 219 19.41 23.90 -8.43
N ALA A 220 20.44 23.21 -7.96
CA ALA A 220 21.78 23.28 -8.54
C ALA A 220 21.80 22.78 -9.99
N VAL A 221 21.13 21.65 -10.29
CA VAL A 221 21.03 21.11 -11.65
C VAL A 221 20.24 22.05 -12.54
N CYS A 222 19.09 22.56 -12.08
CA CYS A 222 18.29 23.52 -12.84
C CYS A 222 19.08 24.81 -13.15
N GLY A 223 19.81 25.33 -12.16
CA GLY A 223 20.73 26.47 -12.33
C GLY A 223 21.83 26.20 -13.35
N ALA A 224 22.46 25.02 -13.31
CA ALA A 224 23.51 24.66 -14.27
C ALA A 224 22.97 24.55 -15.69
N VAL A 225 21.80 23.90 -15.88
CA VAL A 225 21.16 23.75 -17.20
C VAL A 225 20.75 25.10 -17.77
N THR A 226 20.18 26.00 -16.95
CA THR A 226 19.78 27.34 -17.39
C THR A 226 20.98 28.19 -17.81
N VAL A 227 22.08 28.19 -17.04
CA VAL A 227 23.31 28.90 -17.41
C VAL A 227 23.88 28.36 -18.73
N LEU A 228 23.95 27.03 -18.88
CA LEU A 228 24.42 26.40 -20.12
C LEU A 228 23.54 26.77 -21.32
N GLY A 229 22.22 26.78 -21.14
CA GLY A 229 21.26 27.18 -22.16
C GLY A 229 21.46 28.63 -22.62
N ILE A 230 21.69 29.56 -21.69
CA ILE A 230 21.98 30.96 -22.00
C ILE A 230 23.28 31.10 -22.81
N LEU A 231 24.35 30.40 -22.40
CA LEU A 231 25.63 30.44 -23.10
C LEU A 231 25.52 29.91 -24.55
N LEU A 232 24.81 28.80 -24.74
CA LEU A 232 24.57 28.22 -26.07
C LEU A 232 23.72 29.14 -26.95
N ALA A 233 22.71 29.81 -26.37
CA ALA A 233 21.90 30.78 -27.10
C ALA A 233 22.72 32.00 -27.57
N LEU A 234 23.59 32.53 -26.70
CA LEU A 234 24.48 33.65 -27.05
C LEU A 234 25.49 33.27 -28.13
N LEU A 235 26.08 32.08 -28.04
CA LEU A 235 26.98 31.54 -29.06
C LEU A 235 26.27 31.35 -30.41
N GLY A 236 25.06 30.78 -30.40
CA GLY A 236 24.23 30.62 -31.59
C GLY A 236 23.89 31.96 -32.24
N LEU A 237 23.52 32.96 -31.45
CA LEU A 237 23.28 34.32 -31.94
C LEU A 237 24.54 34.95 -32.54
N GLY A 238 25.70 34.79 -31.90
CA GLY A 238 26.98 35.27 -32.42
C GLY A 238 27.35 34.65 -33.77
N LEU A 239 27.15 33.34 -33.91
CA LEU A 239 27.37 32.62 -35.17
C LEU A 239 26.41 33.09 -36.28
N LEU A 240 25.11 33.27 -35.97
CA LEU A 240 24.15 33.80 -36.93
C LEU A 240 24.49 35.23 -37.40
N LEU A 241 24.91 36.10 -36.47
CA LEU A 241 25.31 37.46 -36.80
C LEU A 241 26.60 37.50 -37.63
N SER A 242 27.55 36.61 -37.38
CA SER A 242 28.78 36.50 -38.17
C SER A 242 28.53 35.92 -39.57
N ALA A 243 27.64 34.92 -39.70
CA ALA A 243 27.20 34.38 -40.99
C ALA A 243 26.45 35.43 -41.83
N ARG A 244 25.54 36.21 -41.22
CA ARG A 244 24.86 37.33 -41.90
C ARG A 244 25.82 38.44 -42.34
N ARG A 245 26.88 38.70 -41.57
CA ARG A 245 27.94 39.64 -41.97
C ARG A 245 28.77 39.11 -43.14
N ARG A 246 29.14 37.83 -43.14
CA ARG A 246 29.87 37.18 -44.25
C ARG A 246 29.04 37.07 -45.53
N GLY A 247 27.74 36.72 -45.43
CA GLY A 247 26.83 36.69 -46.58
C GLY A 247 26.63 38.07 -47.22
N ARG A 248 26.67 39.15 -46.43
CA ARG A 248 26.61 40.53 -46.93
C ARG A 248 27.88 40.93 -47.66
N TRP A 249 29.05 40.41 -47.28
CA TRP A 249 30.31 40.63 -48.01
C TRP A 249 30.42 39.79 -49.29
N GLY A 250 29.83 38.59 -49.33
CA GLY A 250 29.77 37.76 -50.54
C GLY A 250 28.99 38.41 -51.70
N GLN A 251 28.03 39.30 -51.42
CA GLN A 251 27.27 40.02 -52.44
C GLN A 251 28.03 41.22 -53.04
N TRP A 252 29.04 41.76 -52.35
CA TRP A 252 29.91 42.83 -52.88
C TRP A 252 31.06 42.29 -53.75
N GLY A 253 31.38 40.99 -53.65
CA GLY A 253 32.38 40.35 -54.51
C GLY A 253 31.92 40.03 -55.94
N GLN A 254 30.61 40.07 -56.24
CA GLN A 254 30.07 39.70 -57.55
C GLN A 254 29.73 40.91 -58.46
N TRP A 255 29.86 42.14 -57.97
CA TRP A 255 29.70 43.38 -58.75
C TRP A 255 31.02 43.90 -59.36
N GLY A 256 32.13 43.15 -59.21
CA GLY A 256 33.45 43.51 -59.74
C GLY A 256 33.86 42.86 -61.08
N GLN A 257 32.98 42.07 -61.74
CA GLN A 257 33.29 41.40 -63.02
C GLN A 257 32.28 41.67 -64.14
N ARG A 258 31.69 42.87 -64.19
CA ARG A 258 30.99 43.38 -65.38
C ARG A 258 31.45 44.81 -65.64
N GLY A 259 32.62 44.94 -66.22
CA GLY A 259 33.23 46.24 -66.50
C GLY A 259 34.55 46.10 -67.24
N HIS A 260 34.52 45.39 -68.38
CA HIS A 260 35.49 45.52 -69.47
C HIS A 260 34.77 45.18 -70.78
#